data_AF-A0A2V8QNU3-F1
#
_entry.id   AF-A0A2V8QNU3-F1
#
_cell.length_a   1.000
_cell.length_b   1.000
_cell.length_c   1.000
_cell.angle_alpha   90.00
_cell.angle_beta   90.00
_cell.angle_gamma   90.00
#
_symmetry.space_group_name_H-M   'P 1'
#
loop_
_entity.id
_entity.type
_entity.pdbx_description
1 polymer ?
#
loop_
_entity_poly.entity_id
_entity_poly.type
_entity_poly.pdbx_seq_one_letter_code
_entity_poly.pdbx_strand_id
1 'polypeptide(L)'
;MREFYRTQQVTDYDVGEFYDRATGELTPAFYKGDRSMRESGFDPSNRFGPFSADITSYNPVCLNSLLYVYERDAARITRLAGRARDARAWDERAAARRERVNRLMWDGRDGLYDDYNFEKREMRRYPFAATF
;
A
#
# COMPACT_ATOMS: atom_id res chain seq x y z
N MET A 1 -12.12 -17.64 6.64
CA MET A 1 -12.51 -16.23 6.45
C MET A 1 -13.90 -15.95 6.99
N ARG A 2 -14.99 -16.53 6.46
CA ARG A 2 -16.37 -16.29 6.96
C ARG A 2 -16.52 -16.58 8.46
N GLU A 3 -16.07 -17.75 8.91
CA GLU A 3 -16.12 -18.12 10.33
C GLU A 3 -15.30 -17.18 11.23
N PHE A 4 -14.15 -16.71 10.73
CA PHE A 4 -13.34 -15.73 11.45
C PHE A 4 -14.12 -14.44 11.67
N TYR A 5 -14.79 -13.88 10.66
CA TYR A 5 -15.59 -12.67 10.83
C TYR A 5 -16.82 -12.86 11.72
N ARG A 6 -17.33 -14.09 11.87
CA ARG A 6 -18.43 -14.41 12.82
C ARG A 6 -17.96 -14.44 14.27
N THR A 7 -16.75 -14.95 14.52
CA THR A 7 -16.28 -15.29 15.87
C THR A 7 -15.27 -14.31 16.45
N GLN A 8 -14.54 -13.60 15.59
CA GLN A 8 -13.44 -12.72 16.01
C GLN A 8 -13.86 -11.26 15.93
N GLN A 9 -13.38 -10.48 16.89
CA GLN A 9 -13.45 -9.02 16.83
C GLN A 9 -12.31 -8.50 15.95
N VAL A 10 -12.63 -7.60 15.03
CA VAL A 10 -11.65 -6.93 14.15
C VAL A 10 -11.77 -5.44 14.38
N THR A 11 -10.64 -4.78 14.62
CA THR A 11 -10.56 -3.34 14.90
C THR A 11 -9.81 -2.56 13.82
N ASP A 12 -9.13 -3.26 12.91
CA ASP A 12 -8.32 -2.65 11.86
C ASP A 12 -9.16 -1.90 10.80
N TYR A 13 -10.39 -2.34 10.55
CA TYR A 13 -11.31 -1.79 9.55
C TYR A 13 -12.77 -2.16 9.87
N ASP A 14 -13.72 -1.53 9.19
CA ASP A 14 -15.14 -1.88 9.30
C ASP A 14 -15.41 -3.23 8.61
N VAL A 15 -15.71 -4.26 9.41
CA VAL A 15 -16.02 -5.60 8.89
C VAL A 15 -17.25 -5.59 7.98
N GLY A 16 -18.20 -4.67 8.19
CA GLY A 16 -19.42 -4.57 7.38
C GLY A 16 -19.15 -4.27 5.91
N GLU A 17 -18.02 -3.65 5.60
CA GLU A 17 -17.60 -3.41 4.22
C GLU A 17 -17.22 -4.71 3.50
N PHE A 18 -16.69 -5.69 4.23
CA PHE A 18 -16.07 -6.90 3.67
C PHE A 18 -16.90 -8.18 3.91
N TYR A 19 -17.79 -8.16 4.88
CA TYR A 19 -18.60 -9.31 5.28
C TYR A 19 -20.01 -8.89 5.69
N ASP A 20 -21.00 -9.40 4.96
CA ASP A 20 -22.40 -9.24 5.32
C ASP A 20 -22.78 -10.28 6.39
N ARG A 21 -23.06 -9.80 7.61
CA ARG A 21 -23.44 -10.65 8.75
C ARG A 21 -24.83 -11.26 8.61
N ALA A 22 -25.74 -10.61 7.89
CA ALA A 22 -27.12 -11.08 7.73
C ALA A 22 -27.18 -12.29 6.79
N THR A 23 -26.46 -12.23 5.66
CA THR A 23 -26.40 -13.31 4.68
C THR A 23 -25.27 -14.31 4.95
N GLY A 24 -24.25 -13.90 5.69
CA GLY A 24 -23.05 -14.69 5.95
C GLY A 24 -22.09 -14.76 4.75
N GLU A 25 -22.18 -13.78 3.85
CA GLU A 25 -21.42 -13.72 2.61
C GLU A 25 -20.28 -12.69 2.64
N LEU A 26 -19.25 -12.94 1.84
CA LEU A 26 -18.19 -11.96 1.61
C LEU A 26 -18.65 -11.00 0.52
N THR A 27 -18.37 -9.72 0.71
CA THR A 27 -18.81 -8.67 -0.21
C THR A 27 -17.89 -8.58 -1.43
N PRO A 28 -18.29 -7.88 -2.51
CA PRO A 28 -17.40 -7.55 -3.63
C PRO A 28 -16.12 -6.82 -3.21
N ALA A 29 -16.17 -5.98 -2.17
CA ALA A 29 -15.02 -5.26 -1.64
C ALA A 29 -13.97 -6.23 -1.08
N PHE A 30 -14.40 -7.29 -0.38
CA PHE A 30 -13.49 -8.32 0.10
C PHE A 30 -12.74 -9.00 -1.06
N TYR A 31 -13.44 -9.36 -2.13
CA TYR A 31 -12.78 -9.98 -3.29
C TYR A 31 -11.86 -9.01 -4.05
N LYS A 32 -12.14 -7.71 -4.01
CA LYS A 32 -11.21 -6.70 -4.53
C LYS A 32 -9.94 -6.66 -3.68
N GLY A 33 -10.08 -6.63 -2.36
CA GLY A 33 -8.97 -6.74 -1.41
C GLY A 33 -8.13 -7.99 -1.63
N ASP A 34 -8.76 -9.17 -1.75
CA ASP A 34 -8.06 -10.44 -2.02
C ASP A 34 -7.23 -10.38 -3.30
N ARG A 35 -7.79 -9.85 -4.39
CA ARG A 35 -7.06 -9.69 -5.66
C ARG A 35 -5.92 -8.68 -5.56
N SER A 36 -6.13 -7.56 -4.89
CA SER A 36 -5.07 -6.57 -4.66
C SER A 36 -3.96 -7.13 -3.77
N MET A 37 -4.30 -8.00 -2.81
CA MET A 37 -3.31 -8.69 -2.00
C MET A 37 -2.44 -9.63 -2.85
N ARG A 38 -3.06 -10.38 -3.77
CA ARG A 38 -2.35 -11.22 -4.75
C ARG A 38 -1.45 -10.40 -5.68
N GLU A 39 -1.93 -9.24 -6.15
CA GLU A 39 -1.13 -8.30 -6.95
C GLU A 39 0.11 -7.83 -6.20
N SER A 40 0.00 -7.63 -4.88
CA SER A 40 1.14 -7.19 -4.06
C SER A 40 2.25 -8.24 -3.91
N GLY A 41 1.95 -9.52 -4.18
CA GLY A 41 2.88 -10.64 -4.02
C GLY A 41 3.10 -11.11 -2.58
N PHE A 42 2.33 -10.60 -1.62
CA PHE A 42 2.43 -10.96 -0.20
C PHE A 42 1.18 -11.71 0.32
N ASP A 43 0.43 -12.38 -0.55
CA ASP A 43 -0.79 -13.08 -0.17
C ASP A 43 -0.55 -14.48 0.46
N PRO A 44 -1.27 -14.84 1.54
CA PRO A 44 -1.98 -13.93 2.46
C PRO A 44 -1.00 -13.31 3.47
N SER A 45 -1.35 -12.13 3.98
CA SER A 45 -0.72 -11.54 5.16
C SER A 45 -1.75 -10.73 5.97
N ASN A 46 -1.38 -10.31 7.18
CA ASN A 46 -2.17 -9.39 8.00
C ASN A 46 -1.64 -7.94 7.98
N ARG A 47 -0.82 -7.62 6.97
CA ARG A 47 -0.19 -6.30 6.81
C ARG A 47 -1.22 -5.16 6.80
N PHE A 48 -2.41 -5.40 6.23
CA PHE A 48 -3.51 -4.44 6.15
C PHE A 48 -4.73 -4.86 7.00
N GLY A 49 -4.47 -5.47 8.16
CA GLY A 49 -5.49 -6.11 9.01
C GLY A 49 -5.77 -7.56 8.60
N PRO A 50 -6.71 -8.26 9.25
CA PRO A 50 -6.98 -9.67 8.96
C PRO A 50 -7.22 -9.94 7.47
N PHE A 51 -6.50 -10.92 6.91
CA PHE A 51 -6.56 -11.24 5.48
C PHE A 51 -6.14 -10.11 4.52
N SER A 52 -5.71 -8.96 5.07
CA SER A 52 -5.43 -7.74 4.32
C SER A 52 -6.58 -7.29 3.41
N ALA A 53 -7.83 -7.50 3.87
CA ALA A 53 -9.02 -7.16 3.08
C ALA A 53 -9.08 -5.67 2.71
N ASP A 54 -8.57 -4.79 3.59
CA ASP A 54 -8.57 -3.33 3.43
C ASP A 54 -7.36 -2.80 2.63
N ILE A 55 -6.55 -3.67 1.99
CA ILE A 55 -5.34 -3.25 1.24
C ILE A 55 -5.61 -2.11 0.24
N THR A 56 -6.81 -2.04 -0.33
CA THR A 56 -7.17 -1.01 -1.32
C THR A 56 -7.21 0.41 -0.77
N SER A 57 -7.22 0.56 0.55
CA SER A 57 -7.24 1.84 1.28
C SER A 57 -5.82 2.33 1.65
N TYR A 58 -4.78 1.57 1.26
CA TYR A 58 -3.39 1.85 1.61
C TYR A 58 -2.54 2.28 0.41
N ASN A 59 -1.62 3.20 0.68
CA ASN A 59 -0.44 3.42 -0.12
C ASN A 59 0.70 2.58 0.48
N PRO A 60 1.09 1.45 -0.12
CA PRO A 60 2.14 0.62 0.46
C PRO A 60 3.53 1.19 0.15
N VAL A 61 4.44 1.13 1.12
CA VAL A 61 5.83 1.61 0.95
C VAL A 61 6.51 0.89 -0.22
N CYS A 62 6.33 -0.43 -0.32
CA CYS A 62 7.01 -1.25 -1.31
C CYS A 62 6.68 -0.84 -2.75
N LEU A 63 5.39 -0.61 -3.07
CA LEU A 63 4.99 -0.13 -4.38
C LEU A 63 5.56 1.26 -4.67
N ASN A 64 5.52 2.16 -3.69
CA ASN A 64 6.03 3.52 -3.87
C ASN A 64 7.55 3.56 -4.02
N SER A 65 8.30 2.68 -3.36
CA SER A 65 9.74 2.49 -3.56
C SER A 65 10.05 2.02 -4.97
N LEU A 66 9.31 1.04 -5.50
CA LEU A 66 9.49 0.59 -6.88
C LEU A 66 9.16 1.69 -7.90
N LEU A 67 8.07 2.43 -7.68
CA LEU A 67 7.71 3.55 -8.55
C LEU A 67 8.77 4.66 -8.53
N TYR A 68 9.40 4.92 -7.38
CA TYR A 68 10.52 5.86 -7.29
C TYR A 68 11.71 5.40 -8.13
N VAL A 69 12.06 4.12 -8.06
CA VAL A 69 13.12 3.53 -8.89
C VAL A 69 12.77 3.66 -10.39
N TYR A 70 11.53 3.35 -10.77
CA TYR A 70 11.08 3.46 -12.15
C TYR A 70 11.08 4.90 -12.67
N GLU A 71 10.71 5.88 -11.86
CA GLU A 71 10.79 7.29 -12.23
C GLU A 71 12.24 7.72 -12.48
N ARG A 72 13.19 7.26 -11.65
CA ARG A 72 14.62 7.52 -11.85
C ARG A 72 15.17 6.84 -13.11
N ASP A 73 14.78 5.60 -13.36
CA ASP A 73 15.18 4.88 -14.56
C ASP A 73 14.58 5.50 -15.82
N ALA A 74 13.32 5.93 -15.78
CA ALA A 74 12.69 6.66 -16.87
C ALA A 74 13.43 7.97 -17.16
N ALA A 75 13.82 8.73 -16.11
CA ALA A 75 14.65 9.92 -16.27
C ALA A 75 16.01 9.59 -16.92
N ARG A 76 16.66 8.49 -16.50
CA ARG A 76 17.95 8.04 -17.04
C ARG A 76 17.84 7.64 -18.50
N ILE A 77 16.88 6.79 -18.85
CA ILE A 77 16.62 6.32 -20.21
C ILE A 77 16.31 7.51 -21.13
N THR A 78 15.49 8.46 -20.66
CA THR A 78 15.13 9.65 -21.44
C THR A 78 16.34 10.53 -21.75
N ARG A 79 17.29 10.67 -20.81
CA ARG A 79 18.57 11.37 -21.07
C ARG A 79 19.43 10.63 -22.07
N LEU A 80 19.54 9.31 -21.94
CA LEU A 80 20.31 8.47 -22.89
C LEU A 80 19.73 8.55 -24.31
N ALA A 81 18.43 8.75 -24.45
CA ALA A 81 17.75 8.97 -25.73
C ALA A 81 17.90 10.42 -26.26
N GLY A 82 18.74 11.26 -25.66
CA GLY A 82 18.98 12.65 -26.10
C GLY A 82 17.88 13.65 -25.71
N ARG A 83 16.88 13.24 -24.92
CA ARG A 83 15.71 14.05 -24.56
C ARG A 83 15.83 14.67 -23.16
N ALA A 84 16.96 15.32 -22.88
CA ALA A 84 17.28 15.80 -21.52
C ALA A 84 16.26 16.79 -20.92
N ARG A 85 15.54 17.58 -21.74
CA ARG A 85 14.47 18.46 -21.25
C ARG A 85 13.29 17.67 -20.69
N ASP A 86 12.90 16.59 -21.38
CA ASP A 86 11.76 15.75 -20.99
C ASP A 86 12.08 14.90 -19.75
N ALA A 87 13.35 14.57 -19.54
CA ALA A 87 13.80 13.86 -18.36
C ALA A 87 13.52 14.61 -17.04
N ARG A 88 13.42 15.95 -17.08
CA ARG A 88 13.16 16.78 -15.88
C ARG A 88 11.82 16.44 -15.23
N ALA A 89 10.79 16.16 -16.03
CA ALA A 89 9.49 15.78 -15.49
C ALA A 89 9.54 14.47 -14.69
N TRP A 90 10.42 13.53 -15.08
CA TRP A 90 10.63 12.30 -14.34
C TRP A 90 11.42 12.54 -13.04
N ASP A 91 12.43 13.42 -13.07
CA ASP A 91 13.17 13.81 -11.87
C ASP A 91 12.25 14.48 -10.83
N GLU A 92 11.38 15.38 -11.28
CA GLU A 92 10.41 16.08 -10.42
C GLU A 92 9.43 15.09 -9.79
N ARG A 93 8.93 14.12 -10.56
CA ARG A 93 8.06 13.05 -10.04
C ARG A 93 8.78 12.21 -8.98
N ALA A 94 10.00 11.76 -9.26
CA ALA A 94 10.81 10.99 -8.31
C ALA A 94 11.09 11.79 -7.02
N ALA A 95 11.42 13.08 -7.14
CA ALA A 95 11.66 13.95 -6.00
C ALA A 95 10.39 14.14 -5.15
N ALA A 96 9.25 14.40 -5.79
CA ALA A 96 7.97 14.54 -5.12
C ALA A 96 7.52 13.23 -4.45
N ARG A 97 7.78 12.07 -5.07
CA ARG A 97 7.47 10.77 -4.47
C ARG A 97 8.32 10.52 -3.23
N ARG A 98 9.63 10.75 -3.30
CA ARG A 98 10.54 10.62 -2.16
C ARG A 98 10.09 11.51 -0.99
N GLU A 99 9.73 12.77 -1.27
CA GLU A 99 9.21 13.68 -0.24
C GLU A 99 7.96 13.12 0.42
N ARG A 100 6.97 12.68 -0.38
CA ARG A 100 5.70 12.15 0.15
C ARG A 100 5.88 10.85 0.92
N VAL A 101 6.72 9.93 0.45
CA VAL A 101 7.05 8.69 1.18
C VAL A 101 7.67 9.04 2.52
N ASN A 102 8.69 9.91 2.55
CA ASN A 102 9.32 10.32 3.81
C ASN A 102 8.35 11.05 4.76
N ARG A 103 7.39 11.82 4.23
CA ARG A 103 6.41 12.53 5.05
C ARG A 103 5.32 11.62 5.60
N LEU A 104 4.83 10.69 4.80
CA LEU A 104 3.62 9.91 5.10
C LEU A 104 3.91 8.52 5.67
N MET A 105 5.11 7.97 5.43
CA MET A 105 5.43 6.56 5.68
C MET A 105 6.62 6.35 6.60
N TRP A 106 7.44 7.37 6.91
CA TRP A 106 8.61 7.20 7.78
C TRP A 106 8.24 7.35 9.26
N ASP A 107 8.44 6.30 10.05
CA ASP A 107 8.42 6.39 11.52
C ASP A 107 9.84 6.56 12.06
N GLY A 108 10.18 7.79 12.45
CA GLY A 108 11.49 8.11 13.02
C GLY A 108 11.76 7.50 14.40
N ARG A 109 10.77 6.93 15.08
CA ARG A 109 10.95 6.27 16.38
C ARG A 109 11.49 4.85 16.19
N ASP A 110 10.86 4.10 15.29
CA ASP A 110 11.20 2.70 15.02
C ASP A 110 12.26 2.57 13.93
N GLY A 111 12.50 3.65 13.17
CA GLY A 111 13.49 3.69 12.09
C GLY A 111 13.06 2.86 10.89
N LEU A 112 11.75 2.69 10.70
CA LEU A 112 11.14 1.88 9.65
C LEU A 112 10.19 2.73 8.80
N TYR A 113 9.96 2.29 7.57
CA TYR A 113 8.86 2.76 6.77
C TYR A 113 7.64 1.83 6.91
N ASP A 114 6.50 2.43 7.21
CA ASP A 114 5.20 1.80 7.35
C ASP A 114 4.26 2.24 6.23
N ASP A 115 3.19 1.50 6.01
CA ASP A 115 2.20 1.85 4.98
C ASP A 115 1.27 2.96 5.46
N TYR A 116 0.75 3.74 4.51
CA TYR A 116 -0.13 4.87 4.82
C TYR A 116 -1.57 4.57 4.38
N ASN A 117 -2.52 4.57 5.32
CA ASN A 117 -3.95 4.51 5.03
C ASN A 117 -4.42 5.90 4.58
N PHE A 118 -4.79 6.05 3.30
CA PHE A 118 -5.14 7.36 2.75
C PHE A 118 -6.58 7.78 3.05
N GLU A 119 -7.46 6.83 3.37
CA GLU A 119 -8.84 7.13 3.76
C GLU A 119 -8.90 7.69 5.18
N LYS A 120 -8.21 7.03 6.11
CA LYS A 120 -8.09 7.44 7.52
C LYS A 120 -7.04 8.54 7.75
N ARG A 121 -6.17 8.77 6.75
CA ARG A 121 -5.06 9.72 6.80
C ARG A 121 -4.07 9.45 7.94
N GLU A 122 -3.75 8.18 8.13
CA GLU A 122 -2.86 7.74 9.20
C GLU A 122 -1.87 6.69 8.70
N MET A 123 -0.69 6.67 9.32
CA MET A 123 0.30 5.63 9.11
C MET A 123 -0.07 4.40 9.93
N ARG A 124 -0.01 3.23 9.31
CA ARG A 124 -0.28 1.96 9.97
C ARG A 124 1.03 1.37 10.48
N ARG A 125 1.23 1.44 11.80
CA ARG A 125 2.37 0.80 12.47
C ARG A 125 2.26 -0.71 12.39
N TYR A 126 2.97 -1.31 11.45
CA TYR A 126 3.05 -2.75 11.28
C TYR A 126 4.42 -3.08 10.70
N PRO A 127 5.43 -3.37 11.54
CA PRO A 127 6.77 -3.67 11.08
C PRO A 127 6.75 -4.78 10.03
N PHE A 128 7.20 -4.44 8.82
CA PHE A 128 7.18 -5.35 7.68
C PHE A 128 8.49 -5.26 6.90
N ALA A 129 8.98 -6.40 6.43
CA ALA A 129 10.29 -6.49 5.77
C ALA A 129 10.41 -5.64 4.50
N ALA A 130 9.29 -5.23 3.90
CA ALA A 130 9.29 -4.40 2.69
C ALA A 130 9.68 -2.93 2.92
N THR A 131 10.08 -2.57 4.14
CA THR A 131 10.76 -1.32 4.48
C THR A 131 12.18 -1.18 3.90
N PHE A 132 12.80 -2.28 3.46
CA PHE A 132 14.20 -2.31 2.97
C PHE A 132 14.29 -2.31 1.44
#